data_AF-A0A7Z0KXZ3-F1
#
_entry.id   AF-A0A7Z0KXZ3-F1
#
_cell.length_a   1.000
_cell.length_b   1.000
_cell.length_c   1.000
_cell.angle_alpha   90.00
_cell.angle_beta   90.00
_cell.angle_gamma   90.00
#
_symmetry.space_group_name_H-M   'P 1'
#
loop_
_entity.id
_entity.type
_entity.pdbx_description
1 polymer ?
#
loop_
_entity_poly.entity_id
_entity_poly.type
_entity_poly.pdbx_seq_one_letter_code
_entity_poly.pdbx_strand_id
1 'polypeptide(L)' 'MIKFDYERLYGRMKSKGFNQSSLAREIGISPASLTNKLKGVPFRQDEMMNISKALGIGDKELATYFFTVKVQKTEQEQPA' A
#
# COMPACT_ATOMS: atom_id res chain seq x y z
N MET A 1 16.92 4.26 -1.70
CA MET A 1 15.83 3.27 -1.64
C MET A 1 14.56 3.91 -2.18
N ILE A 2 13.92 3.27 -3.15
CA ILE A 2 12.61 3.69 -3.65
C ILE A 2 11.61 3.51 -2.52
N LYS A 3 10.85 4.56 -2.18
CA LYS A 3 9.76 4.49 -1.20
C LYS A 3 8.45 4.52 -1.95
N PHE A 4 7.56 3.59 -1.62
CA PHE A 4 6.20 3.60 -2.14
C PHE A 4 5.30 4.42 -1.24
N ASP A 5 4.30 5.06 -1.86
CA ASP A 5 3.25 5.80 -1.19
C ASP A 5 2.05 4.89 -0.98
N TYR A 6 1.73 4.65 0.30
CA TYR A 6 0.61 3.82 0.74
C TYR A 6 -0.53 4.65 1.35
N GLU A 7 -0.55 5.98 1.21
CA GLU A 7 -1.63 6.82 1.76
C GLU A 7 -3.02 6.41 1.25
N ARG A 8 -3.13 6.07 -0.04
CA ARG A 8 -4.37 5.54 -0.62
C ARG A 8 -4.80 4.24 0.03
N LEU A 9 -3.84 3.35 0.30
CA LEU A 9 -4.10 2.07 0.96
C LEU A 9 -4.63 2.30 2.39
N TYR A 10 -4.01 3.21 3.15
CA TYR A 10 -4.50 3.59 4.48
C TYR A 10 -5.91 4.18 4.45
N GLY A 11 -6.19 5.07 3.50
CA GLY A 11 -7.52 5.63 3.30
C GLY A 11 -8.56 4.54 3.06
N ARG A 12 -8.24 3.59 2.16
CA ARG A 12 -9.13 2.48 1.84
C ARG A 12 -9.35 1.53 3.01
N MET A 13 -8.29 1.22 3.77
CA MET A 13 -8.40 0.43 5.00
C MET A 13 -9.37 1.08 5.99
N LYS A 14 -9.20 2.38 6.25
CA LYS A 14 -10.08 3.13 7.17
C LYS A 14 -11.52 3.17 6.68
N SER A 15 -11.76 3.40 5.38
CA SER A 15 -13.11 3.37 4.80
C SER A 15 -13.80 2.01 4.91
N LYS A 16 -13.02 0.92 4.98
CA LYS A 16 -13.53 -0.45 5.16
C LYS A 16 -13.57 -0.89 6.63
N GLY A 17 -13.20 -0.02 7.58
CA GLY A 17 -13.17 -0.33 9.01
C GLY A 17 -11.96 -1.18 9.44
N PHE A 18 -10.97 -1.35 8.57
CA PHE A 18 -9.74 -2.08 8.90
C PHE A 18 -8.69 -1.17 9.55
N ASN A 19 -8.04 -1.70 10.57
CA ASN A 19 -6.73 -1.27 11.06
C ASN A 19 -5.65 -2.27 10.58
N GLN A 20 -4.38 -1.98 10.81
CA GLN A 20 -3.27 -2.84 10.35
C GLN A 20 -3.39 -4.26 10.92
N SER A 21 -3.69 -4.43 12.21
CA SER A 21 -3.80 -5.75 12.83
C SER A 21 -4.95 -6.59 12.28
N SER A 22 -6.12 -5.97 12.07
CA SER A 22 -7.30 -6.63 11.50
C SER A 22 -7.09 -6.99 10.03
N LEU A 23 -6.49 -6.10 9.22
CA LEU A 23 -6.15 -6.42 7.84
C LEU A 23 -5.12 -7.56 7.78
N ALA A 24 -4.09 -7.54 8.62
CA ALA A 24 -3.09 -8.60 8.68
C ALA A 24 -3.74 -9.96 8.98
N ARG A 25 -4.67 -9.99 9.95
CA ARG A 25 -5.45 -11.18 10.29
C ARG A 25 -6.32 -11.65 9.12
N GLU A 26 -6.99 -10.72 8.43
CA GLU A 26 -7.85 -10.99 7.28
C GLU A 26 -7.08 -11.65 6.12
N ILE A 27 -5.88 -11.14 5.83
CA ILE A 27 -5.05 -11.64 4.71
C ILE A 27 -4.11 -12.79 5.12
N GLY A 28 -4.16 -13.23 6.39
CA GLY A 28 -3.41 -14.39 6.88
C GLY A 28 -1.92 -14.15 7.15
N ILE A 29 -1.50 -12.92 7.47
CA ILE A 29 -0.11 -12.60 7.84
C ILE A 29 0.01 -12.02 9.26
N SER A 30 1.24 -11.98 9.79
CA SER A 30 1.47 -11.34 11.09
C SER A 30 1.30 -9.81 10.99
N PRO A 31 0.75 -9.14 12.02
CA PRO A 31 0.69 -7.68 12.06
C PRO A 31 2.07 -7.02 11.89
N ALA A 32 3.12 -7.61 12.46
CA ALA A 32 4.49 -7.13 12.30
C ALA A 32 4.97 -7.19 10.83
N SER A 33 4.62 -8.26 10.10
CA SER A 33 4.91 -8.40 8.68
C SER A 33 4.22 -7.30 7.86
N LEU A 34 2.94 -7.01 8.13
CA LEU A 34 2.22 -5.95 7.45
C LEU A 34 2.85 -4.57 7.73
N THR A 35 3.16 -4.29 9.00
CA THR A 35 3.82 -3.03 9.40
C THR A 35 5.15 -2.84 8.68
N ASN A 36 5.97 -3.89 8.58
CA ASN A 36 7.24 -3.82 7.85
C ASN A 36 7.04 -3.56 6.35
N LYS A 37 6.00 -4.13 5.75
CA LYS A 37 5.66 -3.88 4.34
C LYS A 37 5.23 -2.45 4.08
N LEU A 38 4.37 -1.92 4.93
CA LEU A 38 3.95 -0.52 4.89
C LEU A 38 5.11 0.46 5.14
N LYS A 39 6.20 0.03 5.77
CA LYS A 39 7.43 0.83 5.96
C LYS A 39 8.39 0.79 4.78
N GLY A 40 8.18 -0.10 3.81
CA GLY A 40 8.99 -0.18 2.59
C GLY A 40 9.47 -1.58 2.22
N VAL A 41 9.13 -2.63 2.99
CA VAL A 41 9.34 -4.00 2.52
C VAL A 41 8.35 -4.30 1.38
N PRO A 42 8.80 -4.91 0.27
CA PRO A 42 7.89 -5.24 -0.82
C PRO A 42 6.76 -6.19 -0.40
N PHE A 43 5.56 -5.92 -0.91
CA PHE A 43 4.46 -6.89 -0.85
C PHE A 43 4.72 -8.01 -1.86
N ARG A 44 4.31 -9.23 -1.50
CA ARG A 44 4.26 -10.35 -2.42
C ARG A 44 2.96 -10.28 -3.23
N GLN A 45 2.94 -10.93 -4.40
CA GLN A 45 1.77 -10.90 -5.28
C GLN A 45 0.52 -11.49 -4.62
N ASP A 46 0.65 -12.59 -3.88
CA ASP A 46 -0.44 -13.21 -3.10
C ASP A 46 -1.01 -12.26 -2.04
N GLU A 47 -0.14 -11.53 -1.33
CA GLU A 47 -0.56 -10.53 -0.34
C GLU A 47 -1.30 -9.36 -1.00
N MET A 48 -0.79 -8.83 -2.12
CA MET A 48 -1.47 -7.74 -2.85
C MET A 48 -2.87 -8.18 -3.28
N MET A 49 -3.01 -9.41 -3.79
CA MET A 49 -4.31 -9.96 -4.20
C MET A 49 -5.26 -10.14 -3.01
N ASN A 50 -4.76 -10.65 -1.88
CA ASN A 50 -5.59 -10.82 -0.68
C ASN A 50 -6.03 -9.48 -0.09
N ILE A 51 -5.14 -8.49 -0.05
CA ILE A 51 -5.47 -7.12 0.38
C ILE A 51 -6.50 -6.50 -0.58
N SER A 52 -6.34 -6.69 -1.89
CA SER A 52 -7.28 -6.19 -2.88
C SER A 52 -8.68 -6.76 -2.66
N LYS A 53 -8.78 -8.06 -2.42
CA LYS A 53 -10.04 -8.75 -2.10
C LYS A 53 -10.66 -8.22 -0.80
N ALA A 54 -9.88 -8.15 0.29
CA ALA A 54 -10.33 -7.67 1.59
C ALA A 54 -10.83 -6.21 1.55
N LEU A 55 -10.15 -5.36 0.77
CA LEU A 55 -10.47 -3.94 0.66
C LEU A 55 -11.41 -3.60 -0.50
N GLY A 56 -11.83 -4.61 -1.29
CA GLY A 56 -12.62 -4.44 -2.50
C GLY A 56 -12.00 -3.44 -3.47
N ILE A 57 -10.70 -3.58 -3.74
CA ILE A 57 -9.96 -2.82 -4.75
C ILE A 57 -10.08 -3.60 -6.06
N GLY A 58 -10.42 -2.91 -7.16
CA GLY A 58 -10.49 -3.53 -8.47
C GLY A 58 -9.10 -3.76 -9.07
N ASP A 59 -8.96 -4.78 -9.90
CA ASP A 59 -7.66 -5.18 -10.51
C ASP A 59 -6.98 -4.03 -11.27
N LYS A 60 -7.79 -3.19 -11.94
CA LYS A 60 -7.30 -2.01 -12.67
C LYS A 60 -6.69 -0.93 -11.78
N GLU A 61 -7.10 -0.89 -10.51
CA GLU A 61 -6.64 0.11 -9.54
C GLU A 61 -5.48 -0.40 -8.68
N LEU A 62 -5.26 -1.73 -8.65
CA LEU A 62 -4.22 -2.38 -7.84
C LEU A 62 -2.85 -1.70 -8.00
N ALA A 63 -2.47 -1.39 -9.24
CA ALA A 63 -1.22 -0.71 -9.57
C ALA A 63 -1.05 0.59 -8.77
N THR A 64 -2.12 1.38 -8.67
CA THR A 64 -2.13 2.69 -8.01
C THR A 64 -2.03 2.59 -6.48
N TYR A 65 -2.41 1.45 -5.88
CA TYR A 65 -2.31 1.23 -4.44
C TYR A 65 -0.94 0.72 -4.00
N PHE A 66 -0.26 -0.08 -4.83
CA PHE A 66 0.98 -0.76 -4.44
C PHE A 66 2.24 -0.26 -5.16
N PHE A 67 2.10 0.41 -6.31
CA PHE A 67 3.22 0.81 -7.16
C PHE A 67 3.35 2.34 -7.30
N THR A 68 2.58 3.12 -6.55
CA THR A 68 2.77 4.58 -6.49
C THR A 68 4.06 4.89 -5.77
N VAL A 69 5.01 5.51 -6.46
CA VAL A 69 6.28 5.92 -5.86
C VAL A 69 6.11 7.26 -5.14
N LYS A 70 6.64 7.36 -3.93
CA LYS A 70 6.74 8.63 -3.21
C LYS A 70 7.79 9.50 -3.91
N VAL A 71 7.33 10.35 -4.83
CA VAL A 71 8.18 11.34 -5.48
C VAL A 71 8.63 12.37 -4.43
N GLN A 72 9.93 12.42 -4.16
CA GLN A 72 10.50 13.61 -3.54
C GLN A 72 10.46 14.68 -4.62
N LYS A 73 9.74 15.78 -4.38
CA LYS A 73 9.86 16.99 -5.20
C LYS A 73 11.31 17.46 -5.07
N THR A 74 12.18 17.03 -5.97
CA THR A 74 13.30 17.87 -6.37
C THR A 74 12.69 18.96 -7.24
N GLU A 75 12.79 20.17 -6.74
CA GLU A 75 12.52 21.42 -7.44
C GLU A 75 13.11 21.30 -8.85
N GLN A 76 12.26 21.31 -9.88
CA GLN A 76 12.73 21.53 -11.24
C GLN A 76 13.12 23.00 -11.29
N GLU A 77 14.42 23.30 -11.17
CA GLU A 77 14.93 24.56 -11.70
C GLU A 77 14.59 24.57 -13.19
N GLN A 78 13.58 25.35 -13.55
CA GLN A 78 13.25 25.67 -14.92
C GLN A 78 14.39 26.52 -15.49
N PRO A 79 15.08 26.13 -16.57
CA PRO A 79 15.82 27.07 -17.37
C PRO A 79 14.88 27.58 -18.47
N ALA A 80 14.43 28.83 -18.34
CA ALA A 80 14.03 29.68 -19.46
C ALA A 80 14.09 31.15 -19.03
#